data_AF-A0A9W7C9F4-F1
#
_entry.id   AF-A0A9W7C9F4-F1
#
_cell.length_a   1.000
_cell.length_b   1.000
_cell.length_c   1.000
_cell.angle_alpha   90.00
_cell.angle_beta   90.00
_cell.angle_gamma   90.00
#
_symmetry.space_group_name_H-M   'P 1'
#
loop_
_entity.id
_entity.type
_entity.pdbx_description
1 polymer ?
#
loop_
_entity_poly.entity_id
_entity_poly.type
_entity_poly.pdbx_seq_one_letter_code
_entity_poly.pdbx_strand_id
1 'polypeptide(L)'
;MCAADAFNEVEGSVTCDKYGQYMLYNQTTKNCFCLTTFILQPDDTCSCKTGETLMGTTCQSCETAKWKAETGPRLDLQQLVHLPIEPEFWRTKSRSTDIRECPVPEACVGGNGMNYCCVGHDGPYCNLCVDGWTMDPLMLCKSCKNSSTDTAITLVVLAVGAALLLVFTS
;
A
#
# COMPACT_ATOMS: atom_id res chain seq x y z
N MET A 1 14.35 -47.50 -13.14
CA MET A 1 12.96 -46.98 -13.01
C MET A 1 13.10 -45.57 -12.49
N CYS A 2 12.56 -44.57 -13.19
CA CYS A 2 12.70 -43.18 -12.75
C CYS A 2 11.92 -42.92 -11.46
N ALA A 3 12.39 -41.96 -10.67
CA ALA A 3 11.66 -41.46 -9.49
C ALA A 3 10.31 -40.85 -9.91
N ALA A 4 9.39 -40.68 -8.96
CA ALA A 4 8.04 -40.18 -9.24
C ALA A 4 8.02 -38.79 -9.93
N ASP A 5 9.12 -38.04 -9.85
CA ASP A 5 9.34 -36.70 -10.40
C ASP A 5 10.33 -36.66 -11.59
N ALA A 6 10.63 -37.82 -12.20
CA ALA A 6 11.47 -37.88 -13.40
C ALA A 6 10.94 -38.88 -14.45
N PHE A 7 11.23 -38.63 -15.74
CA PHE A 7 10.88 -39.53 -16.86
C PHE A 7 12.07 -39.91 -17.71
N ASN A 8 11.88 -40.92 -18.55
CA ASN A 8 12.72 -41.14 -19.72
C ASN A 8 11.85 -41.60 -20.90
N GLU A 9 12.06 -41.00 -22.07
CA GLU A 9 11.35 -41.37 -23.31
C GLU A 9 11.87 -42.67 -23.94
N VAL A 10 13.12 -43.05 -23.63
CA VAL A 10 13.83 -44.25 -24.10
C VAL A 10 13.65 -45.40 -23.12
N GLU A 11 13.01 -46.46 -23.62
CA GLU A 11 12.77 -47.70 -22.87
C GLU A 11 14.10 -48.38 -22.50
N GLY A 12 14.32 -48.59 -21.19
CA GLY A 12 15.55 -49.21 -20.65
C GLY A 12 16.69 -48.24 -20.30
N SER A 13 16.47 -46.93 -20.47
CA SER A 13 17.45 -45.92 -20.06
C SER A 13 17.63 -45.83 -18.53
N VAL A 14 18.86 -45.50 -18.11
CA VAL A 14 19.25 -45.29 -16.71
C VAL A 14 19.27 -43.80 -16.30
N THR A 15 19.24 -42.90 -17.27
CA THR A 15 19.13 -41.44 -17.06
C THR A 15 17.67 -41.05 -16.97
N CYS A 16 17.32 -40.05 -16.17
CA CYS A 16 15.95 -39.55 -16.08
C CYS A 16 15.97 -38.03 -16.13
N ASP A 17 15.12 -37.45 -16.96
CA ASP A 17 14.90 -36.01 -17.05
C ASP A 17 13.88 -35.59 -16.00
N LYS A 18 14.14 -34.46 -15.34
CA LYS A 18 13.20 -33.91 -14.37
C LYS A 18 12.05 -33.24 -15.09
N TYR A 19 10.84 -33.41 -14.55
CA TYR A 19 9.69 -32.67 -15.04
C TYR A 19 9.84 -31.16 -14.75
N GLY A 20 9.22 -30.34 -15.59
CA GLY A 20 8.94 -28.95 -15.25
C GLY A 20 8.09 -28.88 -13.99
N GLN A 21 8.17 -27.76 -13.27
CA GLN A 21 7.43 -27.57 -12.03
C GLN A 21 5.92 -27.78 -12.27
N TYR A 22 5.27 -28.59 -11.44
CA TYR A 22 3.83 -28.94 -11.51
C TYR A 22 3.38 -29.77 -12.73
N MET A 23 4.30 -30.45 -13.40
CA MET A 23 4.00 -31.41 -14.46
C MET A 23 3.96 -32.85 -13.93
N LEU A 24 3.12 -33.67 -14.56
CA LEU A 24 3.03 -35.11 -14.38
C LEU A 24 3.19 -35.81 -15.73
N TYR A 25 3.71 -37.04 -15.71
CA TYR A 25 3.82 -37.87 -16.91
C TYR A 25 2.87 -39.04 -16.86
N ASN A 26 2.14 -39.20 -17.96
CA ASN A 26 1.28 -40.35 -18.16
C ASN A 26 2.07 -41.42 -18.91
N GLN A 27 2.41 -42.51 -18.22
CA GLN A 27 3.15 -43.63 -18.82
C GLN A 27 2.35 -44.36 -19.91
N THR A 28 1.02 -44.35 -19.81
CA THR A 28 0.13 -45.03 -20.77
C THR A 28 0.06 -44.27 -22.08
N THR A 29 -0.03 -42.94 -22.03
CA THR A 29 -0.12 -42.08 -23.23
C THR A 29 1.23 -41.52 -23.67
N LYS A 30 2.29 -41.79 -22.91
CA LYS A 30 3.64 -41.23 -23.11
C LYS A 30 3.63 -39.71 -23.30
N ASN A 31 2.85 -39.00 -22.49
CA ASN A 31 2.68 -37.55 -22.60
C ASN A 31 2.74 -36.87 -21.22
N CYS A 32 3.21 -35.62 -21.20
CA CYS A 32 3.21 -34.77 -20.01
C CYS A 32 1.92 -33.96 -19.93
N PHE A 33 1.43 -33.75 -18.71
CA PHE A 33 0.25 -32.92 -18.45
C PHE A 33 0.43 -32.17 -17.13
N CYS A 34 -0.28 -31.05 -17.00
CA CYS A 34 -0.24 -30.25 -15.78
C CYS A 34 -1.08 -30.87 -14.66
N LEU A 35 -0.70 -30.62 -13.41
CA LEU A 35 -1.57 -30.88 -12.26
C LEU A 35 -2.94 -30.21 -12.45
N THR A 36 -3.99 -30.75 -11.81
CA THR A 36 -5.41 -30.41 -12.04
C THR A 36 -5.80 -28.94 -11.84
N THR A 37 -4.91 -28.10 -11.29
CA THR A 37 -5.14 -26.66 -11.09
C THR A 37 -4.28 -25.77 -11.98
N PHE A 38 -3.47 -26.35 -12.88
CA PHE A 38 -2.53 -25.65 -13.73
C PHE A 38 -2.87 -25.85 -15.21
N ILE A 39 -2.49 -24.90 -16.05
CA ILE A 39 -2.63 -24.93 -17.50
C ILE A 39 -1.26 -24.97 -18.18
N LEU A 40 -1.16 -25.73 -19.28
CA LEU A 40 0.04 -25.81 -20.09
C LEU A 40 0.17 -24.53 -20.94
N GLN A 41 1.30 -23.86 -20.80
CA GLN A 41 1.65 -22.64 -21.53
C GLN A 41 2.36 -22.99 -22.86
N PRO A 42 2.46 -22.04 -23.80
CA PRO A 42 3.13 -22.26 -25.09
C PRO A 42 4.63 -22.57 -24.99
N ASP A 43 5.25 -22.34 -23.83
CA ASP A 43 6.65 -22.63 -23.52
C ASP A 43 6.83 -23.99 -22.80
N ASP A 44 5.82 -24.86 -22.88
CA ASP A 44 5.75 -26.17 -22.22
C ASP A 44 5.83 -26.11 -20.67
N THR A 45 5.53 -24.96 -20.06
CA THR A 45 5.46 -24.82 -18.59
C THR A 45 4.03 -24.87 -18.07
N CYS A 46 3.85 -25.33 -16.82
CA CYS A 46 2.55 -25.33 -16.16
C CYS A 46 2.38 -24.09 -15.27
N SER A 47 1.40 -23.24 -15.58
CA SER A 47 1.11 -22.01 -14.83
C SER A 47 -0.37 -21.92 -14.44
N CYS A 48 -0.72 -21.05 -13.49
CA CYS A 48 -2.14 -20.82 -13.14
C CYS A 48 -2.89 -20.19 -14.31
N LYS A 49 -4.20 -20.45 -14.38
CA LYS A 49 -5.07 -19.85 -15.38
C LYS A 49 -5.19 -18.34 -15.15
N THR A 50 -5.46 -17.58 -16.22
CA THR A 50 -5.82 -16.17 -16.12
C THR A 50 -6.94 -15.96 -15.09
N GLY A 51 -6.69 -15.10 -14.10
CA GLY A 51 -7.61 -14.84 -12.99
C GLY A 51 -7.33 -15.65 -11.72
N GLU A 52 -6.33 -16.54 -11.75
CA GLU A 52 -5.86 -17.32 -10.62
C GLU A 52 -4.37 -17.06 -10.33
N THR A 53 -3.96 -17.33 -9.09
CA THR A 53 -2.58 -17.21 -8.60
C THR A 53 -2.16 -18.44 -7.81
N LEU A 54 -0.86 -18.71 -7.75
CA LEU A 54 -0.29 -19.84 -7.00
C LEU A 54 -0.34 -19.55 -5.50
N MET A 55 -1.10 -20.36 -4.75
CA MET A 55 -1.16 -20.31 -3.29
C MET A 55 -0.67 -21.64 -2.71
N GLY A 56 0.60 -21.68 -2.28
CA GLY A 56 1.25 -22.91 -1.82
C GLY A 56 1.56 -23.85 -2.97
N THR A 57 0.75 -24.90 -3.15
CA THR A 57 0.90 -25.90 -4.22
C THR A 57 -0.31 -26.00 -5.15
N THR A 58 -1.25 -25.05 -5.06
CA THR A 58 -2.48 -25.03 -5.90
C THR A 58 -2.79 -23.63 -6.40
N CYS A 59 -3.46 -23.53 -7.55
CA CYS A 59 -3.96 -22.26 -8.07
C CYS A 59 -5.30 -21.89 -7.41
N GLN A 60 -5.45 -20.62 -7.05
CA GLN A 60 -6.67 -20.07 -6.45
C GLN A 60 -7.05 -18.75 -7.11
N SER A 61 -8.35 -18.41 -7.09
CA SER A 61 -8.84 -17.11 -7.57
C SER A 61 -8.09 -15.94 -6.94
N CYS A 62 -7.72 -14.96 -7.76
CA CYS A 62 -7.10 -13.71 -7.31
C CYS A 62 -7.97 -12.96 -6.28
N GLU A 63 -9.29 -13.13 -6.30
CA GLU A 63 -10.22 -12.44 -5.40
C GLU A 63 -10.23 -13.03 -3.98
N THR A 64 -9.86 -14.31 -3.82
CA THR A 64 -9.70 -14.96 -2.52
C THR A 64 -8.39 -14.55 -1.83
N ALA A 65 -7.46 -13.97 -2.60
CA ALA A 65 -6.13 -13.53 -2.16
C ALA A 65 -6.09 -12.04 -1.78
N LYS A 66 -7.21 -11.45 -1.30
CA LYS A 66 -7.23 -10.08 -0.76
C LYS A 66 -6.25 -9.98 0.42
N TRP A 67 -5.05 -9.51 0.08
CA TRP A 67 -4.03 -8.88 0.89
C TRP A 67 -3.54 -9.68 2.10
N LYS A 68 -2.79 -10.76 1.83
CA LYS A 68 -1.63 -11.08 2.68
C LYS A 68 -0.38 -10.64 1.92
N ALA A 69 0.45 -9.84 2.60
CA ALA A 69 1.60 -9.10 2.07
C ALA A 69 2.75 -9.95 1.47
N GLU A 70 2.50 -11.20 1.08
CA GLU A 70 3.55 -12.15 0.70
C GLU A 70 3.40 -12.70 -0.73
N THR A 71 2.23 -12.55 -1.39
CA THR A 71 1.99 -13.12 -2.74
C THR A 71 1.18 -12.23 -3.68
N GLY A 72 1.34 -10.90 -3.58
CA GLY A 72 0.93 -9.99 -4.66
C GLY A 72 1.92 -10.04 -5.83
N PRO A 73 1.58 -9.50 -7.03
CA PRO A 73 2.61 -9.22 -8.02
C PRO A 73 3.69 -8.39 -7.34
N ARG A 74 4.94 -8.85 -7.42
CA ARG A 74 6.08 -8.13 -6.85
C ARG A 74 6.23 -6.86 -7.67
N LEU A 75 5.55 -5.79 -7.24
CA LEU A 75 5.69 -4.48 -7.84
C LEU A 75 7.18 -4.14 -7.79
N ASP A 76 7.74 -3.80 -8.94
CA ASP A 76 9.11 -3.34 -8.97
C ASP A 76 9.24 -2.03 -8.18
N LEU A 77 10.48 -1.66 -7.82
CA LEU A 77 10.74 -0.45 -7.05
C LEU A 77 10.30 0.83 -7.79
N GLN A 78 10.10 0.81 -9.11
CA GLN A 78 9.57 1.93 -9.89
C GLN A 78 8.04 2.01 -9.81
N GLN A 79 7.35 0.87 -9.83
CA GLN A 79 5.90 0.76 -9.76
C GLN A 79 5.39 1.13 -8.37
N LEU A 80 6.12 0.78 -7.31
CA LEU A 80 5.74 1.14 -5.93
C LEU A 80 5.63 2.66 -5.73
N VAL A 81 6.43 3.46 -6.43
CA VAL A 81 6.40 4.93 -6.33
C VAL A 81 5.03 5.48 -6.71
N HIS A 82 4.35 4.83 -7.65
CA HIS A 82 3.04 5.22 -8.18
C HIS A 82 1.90 4.42 -7.55
N LEU A 83 2.18 3.55 -6.57
CA LEU A 83 1.15 2.80 -5.86
C LEU A 83 0.18 3.79 -5.18
N PRO A 84 -1.11 3.79 -5.55
CA PRO A 84 -2.12 4.57 -4.88
C PRO A 84 -2.25 4.08 -3.45
N ILE A 85 -2.24 5.02 -2.50
CA ILE A 85 -2.62 4.76 -1.11
C ILE A 85 -4.06 5.24 -0.94
N GLU A 86 -4.90 4.37 -0.41
CA GLU A 86 -6.28 4.70 -0.10
C GLU A 86 -6.34 5.71 1.07
N PRO A 87 -7.42 6.50 1.19
CA PRO A 87 -7.68 7.29 2.39
C PRO A 87 -7.61 6.42 3.65
N GLU A 88 -7.27 7.03 4.79
CA GLU A 88 -7.11 6.36 6.09
C GLU A 88 -5.87 5.45 6.19
N PHE A 89 -5.04 5.37 5.14
CA PHE A 89 -3.79 4.62 5.12
C PHE A 89 -2.56 5.51 4.91
N TRP A 90 -1.41 5.03 5.39
CA TRP A 90 -0.12 5.70 5.31
C TRP A 90 1.03 4.72 5.06
N ARG A 91 2.14 5.21 4.49
CA ARG A 91 3.39 4.46 4.35
C ARG A 91 4.64 5.31 4.57
N THR A 92 5.70 4.68 5.08
CA THR A 92 6.99 5.32 5.40
C THR A 92 7.76 5.82 4.18
N LYS A 93 7.70 5.10 3.05
CA LYS A 93 8.49 5.40 1.85
C LYS A 93 7.68 5.13 0.60
N SER A 94 7.96 5.86 -0.47
CA SER A 94 7.32 5.68 -1.79
C SER A 94 7.54 4.30 -2.38
N ARG A 95 8.53 3.55 -1.90
CA ARG A 95 8.85 2.18 -2.35
C ARG A 95 8.53 1.12 -1.30
N SER A 96 7.73 1.46 -0.30
CA SER A 96 7.32 0.53 0.74
C SER A 96 6.01 -0.16 0.33
N THR A 97 5.97 -1.48 0.50
CA THR A 97 4.75 -2.29 0.52
C THR A 97 4.12 -2.38 1.91
N ASP A 98 4.85 -1.94 2.95
CA ASP A 98 4.31 -1.78 4.29
C ASP A 98 3.44 -0.52 4.32
N ILE A 99 2.12 -0.75 4.22
CA ILE A 99 1.04 0.23 4.29
C ILE A 99 0.27 -0.05 5.57
N ARG A 100 0.00 1.01 6.33
CA ARG A 100 -0.57 0.91 7.69
C ARG A 100 -1.76 1.85 7.82
N GLU A 101 -2.71 1.46 8.65
CA GLU A 101 -3.84 2.30 9.04
C GLU A 101 -3.36 3.56 9.77
N CYS A 102 -4.03 4.66 9.51
CA CYS A 102 -3.78 5.96 10.10
C CYS A 102 -4.53 6.07 11.44
N PRO A 103 -3.87 6.48 12.53
CA PRO A 103 -4.55 6.65 13.83
C PRO A 103 -5.65 7.71 13.82
N VAL A 104 -5.52 8.70 12.93
CA VAL A 104 -6.49 9.76 12.68
C VAL A 104 -6.88 9.67 11.21
N PRO A 105 -7.96 8.95 10.86
CA PRO A 105 -8.35 8.70 9.48
C PRO A 105 -8.36 9.97 8.60
N GLU A 106 -8.86 11.08 9.15
CA GLU A 106 -9.00 12.37 8.48
C GLU A 106 -7.65 13.08 8.22
N ALA A 107 -6.57 12.67 8.88
CA ALA A 107 -5.22 13.19 8.64
C ALA A 107 -4.58 12.57 7.38
N CYS A 108 -5.00 11.36 7.00
CA CYS A 108 -4.47 10.60 5.88
C CYS A 108 -5.48 10.55 4.72
N VAL A 109 -5.34 11.43 3.73
CA VAL A 109 -6.27 11.54 2.59
C VAL A 109 -5.95 10.58 1.44
N GLY A 110 -4.85 9.85 1.54
CA GLY A 110 -4.37 8.97 0.47
C GLY A 110 -3.80 9.74 -0.73
N GLY A 111 -3.44 9.03 -1.79
CA GLY A 111 -2.91 9.63 -3.02
C GLY A 111 -1.90 8.77 -3.78
N ASN A 112 -1.46 9.29 -4.93
CA ASN A 112 -0.44 8.67 -5.79
C ASN A 112 0.92 9.33 -5.55
N GLY A 113 1.79 8.71 -4.75
CA GLY A 113 3.09 9.28 -4.36
C GLY A 113 3.09 9.89 -2.95
N MET A 114 4.16 10.54 -2.48
CA MET A 114 4.44 10.77 -1.04
C MET A 114 3.51 11.73 -0.27
N ASN A 115 2.55 12.39 -0.92
CA ASN A 115 1.70 13.40 -0.29
C ASN A 115 0.37 12.79 0.18
N TYR A 116 0.42 11.97 1.23
CA TYR A 116 -0.75 11.31 1.83
C TYR A 116 -1.46 12.15 2.89
N CYS A 117 -0.79 13.19 3.37
CA CYS A 117 -1.26 13.99 4.49
C CYS A 117 -2.20 15.09 4.03
N CYS A 118 -3.25 15.32 4.80
CA CYS A 118 -4.13 16.46 4.57
C CYS A 118 -3.39 17.78 4.88
N VAL A 119 -3.96 18.90 4.41
CA VAL A 119 -3.30 20.22 4.53
C VAL A 119 -3.01 20.55 5.99
N GLY A 120 -1.75 20.94 6.27
CA GLY A 120 -1.30 21.27 7.61
C GLY A 120 -0.66 20.12 8.38
N HIS A 121 -0.80 18.88 7.88
CA HIS A 121 -0.17 17.70 8.46
C HIS A 121 1.09 17.26 7.70
N ASP A 122 2.03 16.65 8.43
CA ASP A 122 3.26 16.05 7.91
C ASP A 122 3.74 14.91 8.82
N GLY A 123 4.83 14.24 8.44
CA GLY A 123 5.51 13.24 9.25
C GLY A 123 4.87 11.85 9.24
N PRO A 124 5.37 10.93 10.08
CA PRO A 124 4.84 9.58 10.20
C PRO A 124 3.36 9.58 10.56
N TYR A 125 2.55 8.84 9.82
CA TYR A 125 1.10 8.78 10.00
C TYR A 125 0.41 10.15 9.94
N CYS A 126 1.04 11.15 9.30
CA CYS A 126 0.52 12.51 9.23
C CYS A 126 0.21 13.09 10.62
N ASN A 127 0.99 12.74 11.64
CA ASN A 127 0.72 13.08 13.04
C ASN A 127 1.45 14.34 13.54
N LEU A 128 2.20 15.01 12.67
CA LEU A 128 2.87 16.28 12.97
C LEU A 128 2.14 17.41 12.25
N CYS A 129 2.12 18.59 12.88
CA CYS A 129 1.70 19.80 12.19
C CYS A 129 2.90 20.45 11.52
N VAL A 130 2.70 20.99 10.32
CA VAL A 130 3.69 21.83 9.64
C VAL A 130 3.85 23.16 10.39
N ASP A 131 4.93 23.89 10.11
CA ASP A 131 5.19 25.18 10.74
C ASP A 131 4.03 26.17 10.58
N GLY A 132 3.67 26.85 11.66
CA GLY A 132 2.53 27.77 11.69
C GLY A 132 1.17 27.07 11.80
N TRP A 133 1.13 25.80 12.20
CA TRP A 133 -0.09 25.06 12.52
C TRP A 133 0.02 24.43 13.91
N THR A 134 -1.12 24.18 14.55
CA THR A 134 -1.23 23.53 15.87
C THR A 134 -2.29 22.45 15.86
N MET A 135 -2.07 21.39 16.63
CA MET A 135 -3.01 20.27 16.74
C MET A 135 -4.19 20.63 17.66
N ASP A 136 -5.40 20.30 17.22
CA ASP A 136 -6.64 20.46 18.00
C ASP A 136 -6.97 19.20 18.84
N PRO A 137 -8.02 19.23 19.68
CA PRO A 137 -8.41 18.06 20.49
C PRO A 137 -8.87 16.82 19.70
N LEU A 138 -9.19 16.98 18.42
CA LEU A 138 -9.53 15.88 17.50
C LEU A 138 -8.29 15.38 16.75
N MET A 139 -7.10 15.81 17.16
CA MET A 139 -5.81 15.48 16.53
C MET A 139 -5.70 15.97 15.09
N LEU A 140 -6.40 17.07 14.74
CA LEU A 140 -6.31 17.73 13.45
C LEU A 140 -5.53 19.04 13.55
N CYS A 141 -4.64 19.29 12.60
CA CYS A 141 -3.85 20.51 12.52
C CYS A 141 -4.73 21.67 12.03
N LYS A 142 -4.64 22.80 12.74
CA LYS A 142 -5.27 24.08 12.39
C LYS A 142 -4.20 25.15 12.22
N SER A 143 -4.35 26.00 11.21
CA SER A 143 -3.42 27.09 10.99
C SER A 143 -3.46 28.07 12.16
N CYS A 144 -2.28 28.38 12.69
CA CYS A 144 -2.07 29.49 13.61
C CYS A 144 -2.31 30.78 12.82
N LYS A 145 -3.46 31.41 13.06
CA LYS A 145 -3.69 32.76 12.54
C LYS A 145 -2.81 33.72 13.35
N ASN A 146 -1.69 34.16 12.78
CA ASN A 146 -0.92 35.25 13.36
C ASN A 146 -1.77 36.52 13.30
N SER A 147 -2.40 36.89 14.41
CA SER A 147 -3.17 38.12 14.49
C SER A 147 -2.26 39.34 14.64
N SER A 148 -1.58 39.71 13.55
CA SER A 148 -0.97 41.05 13.42
C SER A 148 -2.03 42.18 13.47
N THR A 149 -3.32 41.83 13.40
CA THR A 149 -4.46 42.74 13.51
C THR A 149 -5.05 42.87 14.93
N ASP A 150 -4.73 41.99 15.89
CA ASP A 150 -5.35 42.07 17.24
C ASP A 150 -4.68 43.09 18.15
N THR A 151 -3.38 43.35 17.98
CA THR A 151 -2.66 44.33 18.81
C THR A 151 -3.12 45.76 18.51
N ALA A 152 -3.37 46.09 17.24
CA ALA A 152 -3.85 47.42 16.84
C ALA A 152 -5.29 47.68 17.34
N ILE A 153 -6.18 46.70 17.24
CA ILE A 153 -7.58 46.85 17.67
C ILE A 153 -7.65 46.99 19.20
N THR A 154 -6.84 46.22 19.94
CA THR A 154 -6.81 46.29 21.41
C THR A 154 -6.30 47.65 21.89
N LEU A 155 -5.26 48.21 21.26
CA LEU A 155 -4.74 49.54 21.59
C LEU A 155 -5.76 50.66 21.29
N VAL A 156 -6.50 50.57 20.18
CA VAL A 156 -7.54 51.54 19.83
C VAL A 156 -8.70 51.49 20.83
N VAL A 157 -9.16 50.29 21.20
CA VAL A 157 -10.25 50.13 22.18
C VAL A 157 -9.83 50.67 23.56
N LEU A 158 -8.59 50.41 24.00
CA LEU A 158 -8.06 50.94 25.26
C LEU A 158 -7.95 52.47 25.24
N ALA A 159 -7.47 53.06 24.14
CA ALA A 159 -7.32 54.51 24.01
C ALA A 159 -8.69 55.22 24.01
N VAL A 160 -9.68 54.67 23.28
CA VAL A 160 -11.05 55.22 23.24
C VAL A 160 -11.74 55.05 24.60
N GLY A 161 -11.58 53.91 25.26
CA GLY A 161 -12.11 53.67 26.61
C GLY A 161 -11.54 54.64 27.64
N ALA A 162 -10.22 54.87 27.62
CA ALA A 162 -9.57 55.84 28.50
C ALA A 162 -10.05 57.29 28.22
N ALA A 163 -10.18 57.68 26.95
CA ALA A 163 -10.68 58.99 26.57
C ALA A 163 -12.13 59.21 27.05
N LEU A 164 -13.00 58.21 26.91
CA LEU A 164 -14.37 58.28 27.41
C LEU A 164 -14.42 58.41 28.94
N LEU A 165 -13.61 57.63 29.67
CA LEU A 165 -13.53 57.74 31.13
C LEU A 165 -13.09 59.14 31.60
N LEU A 166 -12.15 59.77 30.89
CA LEU A 166 -11.73 61.15 31.18
C LEU A 166 -12.85 62.17 30.90
N VAL A 167 -13.66 61.95 29.87
CA VAL A 167 -14.83 62.82 29.56
C VAL A 167 -15.95 62.66 30.59
N PHE A 168 -16.15 61.46 31.14
CA PHE A 168 -17.19 61.22 32.16
C PHE A 168 -16.77 61.61 33.60
N THR A 169 -15.49 61.85 33.84
CA THR A 169 -14.96 62.21 35.18
C THR A 169 -14.52 63.68 35.30
N SER A 170 -14.59 64.46 34.21
CA SER A 170 -14.41 65.92 34.17
C SER A 170 -15.74 66.67 34.23
#